data_AF-A0A1S2MGA9-F1
#
_entry.id   AF-A0A1S2MGA9-F1
#
_cell.length_a   1.000
_cell.length_b   1.000
_cell.length_c   1.000
_cell.angle_alpha   90.00
_cell.angle_beta   90.00
_cell.angle_gamma   90.00
#
_symmetry.space_group_name_H-M   'P 1'
#
loop_
_entity.id
_entity.type
_entity.pdbx_description
1 polymer ?
#
loop_
_entity_poly.entity_id
_entity_poly.type
_entity_poly.pdbx_seq_one_letter_code
_entity_poly.pdbx_strand_id
1 'polypeptide(L)' 'MILDSRRYKQLNLLKVIGQFLGNNLVAILFLIGLVLINVASYLQFDMVIGFIVTGVTLILIALIVQFEKAGAEQPPK' A
#
# COMPACT_ATOMS: atom_id res chain seq x y z
N MET A 1 27.11 -21.87 -15.32
CA MET A 1 27.42 -20.83 -14.32
C MET A 1 26.45 -19.62 -14.34
N ILE A 2 26.00 -19.13 -15.51
CA ILE A 2 25.09 -17.96 -15.61
C ILE A 2 23.64 -18.25 -15.15
N LEU A 3 23.17 -19.50 -15.28
CA LEU A 3 21.81 -19.92 -14.90
C LEU A 3 21.56 -19.88 -13.38
N ASP A 4 22.60 -20.07 -12.58
CA ASP A 4 22.49 -20.11 -11.11
C ASP A 4 22.38 -18.70 -10.52
N SER A 5 23.16 -17.75 -11.06
CA SER A 5 23.09 -16.33 -10.69
C SER A 5 21.70 -15.70 -10.92
N ARG A 6 20.99 -16.09 -11.99
CA ARG A 6 19.60 -15.63 -12.23
C ARG A 6 18.61 -16.20 -11.22
N ARG A 7 18.76 -17.46 -10.81
CA ARG A 7 17.89 -18.07 -9.78
C ARG A 7 18.14 -17.45 -8.41
N TYR A 8 19.40 -17.17 -8.07
CA TYR A 8 19.75 -16.52 -6.81
C TYR A 8 19.17 -15.10 -6.68
N LYS A 9 19.16 -14.31 -7.77
CA LYS A 9 18.50 -13.00 -7.79
C LYS A 9 16.99 -13.12 -7.57
N GLN A 10 16.32 -14.09 -8.21
CA GLN A 10 14.89 -14.32 -8.04
C GLN A 10 14.52 -14.71 -6.60
N LEU A 11 15.30 -15.58 -5.96
CA LEU A 11 15.08 -15.99 -4.56
C LEU A 11 15.25 -14.81 -3.58
N ASN A 12 16.26 -13.96 -3.79
CA ASN A 12 16.43 -12.75 -2.99
C ASN A 12 15.29 -11.75 -3.21
N LEU A 13 14.80 -11.60 -4.45
CA LEU A 13 13.67 -10.74 -4.76
C LEU A 13 12.39 -11.20 -4.05
N LEU A 14 12.08 -12.50 -4.10
CA LEU A 14 10.94 -13.08 -3.40
C LEU A 14 11.05 -12.92 -1.88
N LYS A 15 12.25 -13.07 -1.33
CA LYS A 15 12.50 -12.88 0.10
C LYS A 15 12.31 -11.42 0.53
N VAL A 16 12.78 -10.47 -0.27
CA VAL A 16 12.60 -9.03 -0.03
C VAL A 16 11.13 -8.63 -0.15
N ILE A 17 10.42 -9.13 -1.18
CA ILE A 17 8.98 -8.89 -1.34
C ILE A 17 8.21 -9.49 -0.16
N GLY A 18 8.49 -10.74 0.22
CA GLY A 18 7.84 -11.40 1.36
C GLY A 18 8.07 -10.68 2.68
N GLN A 19 9.28 -10.16 2.92
CA GLN A 19 9.60 -9.38 4.10
C GLN A 19 8.93 -8.00 4.08
N PHE A 20 8.84 -7.36 2.91
CA PHE A 20 8.11 -6.10 2.74
C PHE A 20 6.61 -6.28 2.95
N LEU A 21 6.02 -7.35 2.42
CA LEU A 21 4.61 -7.72 2.62
C LEU A 21 4.32 -8.06 4.08
N GLY A 22 5.23 -8.77 4.76
CA GLY A 22 5.09 -9.11 6.17
C GLY A 22 5.16 -7.87 7.07
N ASN A 23 6.14 -6.99 6.85
CA ASN A 23 6.30 -5.77 7.65
C ASN A 23 5.19 -4.74 7.41
N ASN A 24 4.63 -4.69 6.20
CA ASN A 24 3.61 -3.71 5.82
C ASN A 24 2.23 -4.34 5.59
N LEU A 25 1.98 -5.54 6.14
CA LEU A 25 0.76 -6.30 5.91
C LEU A 25 -0.49 -5.49 6.24
N VAL A 26 -0.45 -4.75 7.35
CA VAL A 26 -1.53 -3.88 7.81
C VAL A 26 -1.82 -2.76 6.81
N ALA A 27 -0.77 -2.08 6.31
CA ALA A 27 -0.90 -1.03 5.30
C ALA A 27 -1.44 -1.57 3.97
N ILE A 28 -1.02 -2.77 3.57
CA ILE A 28 -1.50 -3.43 2.34
C ILE A 28 -2.97 -3.83 2.47
N LEU A 29 -3.38 -4.43 3.59
CA LEU A 29 -4.79 -4.75 3.86
C LEU A 29 -5.66 -3.49 3.87
N PHE A 30 -5.15 -2.41 4.46
CA PHE A 30 -5.83 -1.12 4.49
C PHE A 30 -6.01 -0.54 3.08
N LEU A 31 -4.97 -0.56 2.24
CA LEU A 31 -5.06 -0.13 0.84
C LEU A 31 -6.05 -0.97 0.03
N ILE A 32 -6.05 -2.29 0.20
CA ILE A 32 -7.01 -3.19 -0.46
C ILE A 32 -8.43 -2.82 -0.04
N GLY A 33 -8.68 -2.61 1.26
CA GLY A 33 -9.98 -2.18 1.77
C GLY A 33 -10.44 -0.84 1.18
N LEU A 34 -9.54 0.14 1.08
CA LEU A 34 -9.83 1.44 0.45
C LEU A 34 -10.21 1.30 -1.03
N VAL A 35 -9.48 0.47 -1.77
CA VAL A 35 -9.79 0.21 -3.19
C VAL A 35 -11.17 -0.46 -3.32
N LEU A 36 -11.49 -1.43 -2.46
CA LEU A 36 -12.79 -2.10 -2.47
C LEU A 36 -13.94 -1.13 -2.15
N ILE A 37 -13.79 -0.25 -1.15
CA ILE A 37 -14.78 0.79 -0.81
C ILE A 37 -14.95 1.74 -2.00
N ASN A 38 -13.85 2.15 -2.62
CA ASN A 38 -13.90 3.03 -3.78
C ASN A 38 -14.65 2.38 -4.95
N VAL A 39 -14.30 1.15 -5.32
CA VAL A 39 -14.97 0.39 -6.40
C VAL A 39 -16.44 0.15 -6.08
N ALA A 40 -16.76 -0.26 -4.85
CA ALA A 40 -18.15 -0.45 -4.42
C ALA A 40 -18.98 0.83 -4.52
N SER A 41 -18.36 2.00 -4.26
CA SER A 41 -19.05 3.27 -4.39
C SER A 41 -19.44 3.59 -5.84
N TYR A 42 -18.62 3.22 -6.83
CA TYR A 42 -18.98 3.36 -8.25
C TYR A 42 -20.01 2.32 -8.72
N LEU A 43 -20.10 1.17 -8.05
CA LEU A 43 -21.06 0.11 -8.43
C LEU A 43 -22.46 0.36 -7.87
N GLN A 44 -22.55 0.97 -6.68
CA GLN A 44 -23.82 1.15 -5.98
C GLN A 44 -24.38 2.58 -6.04
N PHE A 45 -23.51 3.56 -6.28
CA PHE A 45 -23.89 4.96 -6.40
C PHE A 45 -23.51 5.53 -7.77
N ASP A 46 -23.92 6.77 -8.01
CA ASP A 46 -23.61 7.48 -9.24
C ASP A 46 -22.15 7.96 -9.28
N MET A 47 -21.67 8.28 -10.48
CA MET A 47 -20.29 8.66 -10.79
C MET A 47 -19.79 9.83 -9.91
N VAL A 48 -20.67 10.78 -9.59
CA VAL A 48 -20.35 11.94 -8.73
C VAL A 48 -20.01 11.51 -7.31
N ILE A 49 -20.74 10.54 -6.74
CA ILE A 49 -20.48 10.01 -5.40
C ILE A 49 -19.19 9.19 -5.41
N GLY A 50 -18.95 8.41 -6.47
CA GLY A 50 -17.69 7.70 -6.67
C GLY A 50 -16.48 8.63 -6.66
N PHE A 51 -16.55 9.78 -7.34
CA PHE A 51 -15.48 10.78 -7.34
C PHE A 51 -15.24 11.40 -5.95
N ILE A 52 -16.30 11.67 -5.18
CA ILE A 52 -16.18 12.18 -3.81
C ILE A 52 -15.48 11.14 -2.92
N VAL A 53 -15.89 9.86 -3.01
CA VAL A 53 -15.28 8.77 -2.25
C VAL A 53 -13.82 8.56 -2.64
N THR A 54 -13.49 8.66 -3.94
CA THR A 54 -12.10 8.63 -4.41
C THR A 54 -11.30 9.80 -3.81
N GLY A 55 -11.85 11.00 -3.78
CA GLY A 55 -11.21 12.18 -3.18
C GLY A 55 -10.89 11.97 -1.69
N VAL A 56 -11.87 11.51 -0.91
CA VAL A 56 -11.69 11.21 0.52
C VAL A 56 -10.66 10.10 0.75
N THR A 57 -10.72 9.04 -0.06
CA THR A 57 -9.75 7.93 -0.07
C THR A 57 -8.32 8.45 -0.24
N LEU A 58 -8.08 9.32 -1.22
CA LEU A 58 -6.75 9.88 -1.48
C LEU A 58 -6.25 10.77 -0.33
N ILE A 59 -7.14 11.57 0.28
CA ILE A 59 -6.80 12.40 1.45
C ILE A 59 -6.38 11.51 2.63
N LEU A 60 -7.11 10.43 2.90
CA LEU A 60 -6.78 9.49 3.97
C LEU A 60 -5.42 8.82 3.75
N ILE A 61 -5.12 8.38 2.52
CA ILE A 61 -3.81 7.81 2.19
C ILE A 61 -2.70 8.84 2.40
N ALA A 62 -2.91 10.08 1.94
CA ALA A 62 -1.92 11.15 2.11
C ALA A 62 -1.63 11.44 3.60
N LEU A 63 -2.66 11.45 4.44
CA LEU A 63 -2.51 11.63 5.88
C LEU A 63 -1.73 10.47 6.52
N ILE A 64 -2.02 9.22 6.16
CA ILE A 64 -1.31 8.05 6.69
C ILE A 64 0.18 8.11 6.34
N VAL A 65 0.49 8.40 5.07
CA VAL A 65 1.89 8.55 4.63
C VAL A 65 2.58 9.70 5.36
N GLN A 66 1.88 10.81 5.62
CA GLN A 66 2.42 11.93 6.38
C GLN A 66 2.68 11.55 7.85
N PHE A 67 1.79 10.80 8.48
CA PHE A 67 1.97 10.33 9.86
C PHE A 67 3.10 9.29 9.98
N GLU A 68 3.24 8.37 9.02
CA GLU A 68 4.36 7.43 8.98
C GLU A 68 5.70 8.16 8.87
N LYS A 69 5.77 9.21 8.03
CA LYS A 69 6.97 10.05 7.90
C LYS A 69 7.27 10.86 9.16
N ALA A 70 6.26 11.46 9.77
CA ALA A 70 6.41 12.23 11.00
C ALA A 70 6.83 11.35 12.20
N GLY A 71 6.37 10.09 12.24
CA GLY A 71 6.80 9.11 13.24
C GLY A 71 8.25 8.63 13.04
N ALA A 72 8.76 8.65 11.82
CA ALA A 72 10.12 8.23 11.48
C ALA A 72 11.21 9.28 11.79
N GLU A 73 10.83 10.54 12.04
CA GLU A 73 11.75 11.64 12.38
C GLU A 73 11.92 11.86 13.91
N GLN A 74 11.74 10.83 14.74
CA GLN A 74 12.13 10.95 16.15
C GLN A 74 13.67 10.99 16.25
N PRO A 75 14.28 12.08 16.77
CA PRO A 75 15.71 12.10 17.04
C PRO A 75 16.05 11.01 18.07
N PRO A 76 17.23 10.37 17.96
CA PRO A 76 17.62 9.30 18.89
C PRO A 76 17.55 9.83 20.32
N LYS A 77 16.76 9.15 21.16
CA LYS A 77 16.80 9.32 22.62
C LYS A 77 18.06 8.70 23.18
#